data_AF-A0A5C1EAB1-F1
#
_entry.id   AF-A0A5C1EAB1-F1
#
_cell.length_a   1.000
_cell.length_b   1.000
_cell.length_c   1.000
_cell.angle_alpha   90.00
_cell.angle_beta   90.00
_cell.angle_gamma   90.00
#
_symmetry.space_group_name_H-M   'P 1'
#
loop_
_entity.id
_entity.type
_entity.pdbx_description
1 polymer ?
#
loop_
_entity_poly.entity_id
_entity_poly.type
_entity_poly.pdbx_seq_one_letter_code
_entity_poly.pdbx_strand_id
1 'polypeptide(L)'
;MTYRSLLALGALSALSLILAACGTASKTPPAVRSNQQLELKLASGTYACENRVRLRVEREIRNQVNSGINLNWNGNSYTLVRDPSYSGLPRFEDSASGLVWIDLPWKSLLLDGKTNTPLVNECRPA
;
A
#
# COMPACT_ATOMS: atom_id res chain seq x y z
N MET A 1 -9.50 93.44 -16.09
CA MET A 1 -10.19 93.21 -17.38
C MET A 1 -9.48 92.11 -18.14
N THR A 2 -10.26 91.24 -18.79
CA THR A 2 -9.91 90.18 -19.77
C THR A 2 -9.68 88.75 -19.27
N TYR A 3 -10.45 87.87 -19.91
CA TYR A 3 -10.73 86.44 -19.69
C TYR A 3 -10.31 85.72 -20.98
N ARG A 4 -9.53 84.63 -20.91
CA ARG A 4 -9.32 83.63 -21.98
C ARG A 4 -8.77 82.36 -21.29
N SER A 5 -9.53 81.30 -21.02
CA SER A 5 -10.19 80.34 -21.91
C SER A 5 -9.25 79.67 -22.93
N LEU A 6 -8.98 78.37 -22.68
CA LEU A 6 -8.99 77.21 -23.60
C LEU A 6 -7.73 76.32 -23.68
N LEU A 7 -8.00 75.01 -23.56
CA LEU A 7 -7.30 73.84 -24.14
C LEU A 7 -6.00 73.38 -23.43
N ALA A 8 -5.70 72.09 -23.26
CA ALA A 8 -6.16 70.89 -23.94
C ALA A 8 -6.02 69.64 -23.04
N LEU A 9 -6.87 68.66 -23.34
CA LEU A 9 -6.83 67.27 -22.88
C LEU A 9 -5.49 66.60 -23.19
N GLY A 10 -5.04 65.71 -22.30
CA GLY A 10 -3.89 64.84 -22.54
C GLY A 10 -3.73 63.77 -21.47
N ALA A 11 -4.79 63.02 -21.14
CA ALA A 11 -4.67 61.80 -20.33
C ALA A 11 -5.07 60.59 -21.20
N LEU A 12 -4.12 60.09 -21.98
CA LEU A 12 -4.18 58.75 -22.58
C LEU A 12 -2.98 57.94 -22.07
N SER A 13 -3.08 57.45 -20.84
CA SER A 13 -2.25 56.33 -20.39
C SER A 13 -2.90 55.04 -20.88
N ALA A 14 -2.18 54.40 -21.81
CA ALA A 14 -2.60 53.21 -22.53
C ALA A 14 -2.87 52.01 -21.62
N LEU A 15 -3.86 51.24 -22.06
CA LEU A 15 -4.19 49.88 -21.66
C LEU A 15 -2.94 49.03 -21.38
N SER A 16 -2.93 48.37 -20.22
CA SER A 16 -2.15 47.14 -20.02
C SER A 16 -2.97 46.20 -19.14
N LEU A 17 -3.94 45.51 -19.76
CA LEU A 17 -4.51 44.29 -19.17
C LEU A 17 -3.42 43.22 -19.21
N ILE A 18 -2.67 43.09 -18.12
CA ILE A 18 -1.83 41.92 -17.91
C ILE A 18 -2.74 40.84 -17.33
N LEU A 19 -3.30 39.98 -18.19
CA LEU A 19 -3.83 38.69 -17.74
C LEU A 19 -2.63 37.88 -17.22
N ALA A 20 -2.40 37.95 -15.91
CA ALA A 20 -1.56 36.99 -15.23
C ALA A 20 -2.29 35.64 -15.25
N ALA A 21 -2.06 34.87 -16.32
CA ALA A 21 -2.38 33.45 -16.36
C ALA A 21 -1.45 32.75 -15.35
N CYS A 22 -1.89 32.69 -14.10
CA CYS A 22 -1.24 31.84 -13.11
C CYS A 22 -1.58 30.41 -13.50
N GLY A 23 -0.67 29.80 -14.26
CA GLY A 23 -0.75 28.41 -14.67
C GLY A 23 -0.97 27.55 -13.43
N THR A 24 -2.09 26.83 -13.41
CA THR A 24 -2.25 25.70 -12.51
C THR A 24 -1.14 24.71 -12.86
N ALA A 25 -0.11 24.65 -12.02
CA ALA A 25 0.82 23.55 -12.05
C ALA A 25 -0.03 22.29 -11.88
N SER A 26 -0.21 21.54 -12.98
CA SER A 26 -0.75 20.19 -12.90
C SER A 26 0.21 19.40 -12.04
N LYS A 27 -0.12 19.29 -10.75
CA LYS A 27 0.51 18.35 -9.84
C LYS A 27 0.18 16.98 -10.41
N THR A 28 1.06 16.45 -11.25
CA THR A 28 1.01 15.08 -11.72
C THR A 28 0.80 14.22 -10.48
N PRO A 29 -0.34 13.51 -10.34
CA PRO A 29 -0.50 12.58 -9.26
C PRO A 29 0.69 11.61 -9.30
N PRO A 30 1.31 11.27 -8.16
CA PRO A 30 2.31 10.21 -8.15
C PRO A 30 1.68 8.99 -8.84
N ALA A 31 2.39 8.41 -9.80
CA ALA A 31 1.91 7.24 -10.52
C ALA A 31 1.52 6.17 -9.50
N VAL A 32 0.21 5.94 -9.34
CA VAL A 32 -0.30 4.85 -8.53
C VAL A 32 0.11 3.57 -9.25
N ARG A 33 1.10 2.85 -8.72
CA ARG A 33 1.37 1.46 -9.13
C ARG A 33 0.16 0.65 -8.67
N SER A 34 -0.88 0.55 -9.50
CA SER A 34 -2.17 -0.08 -9.17
C SER A 34 -2.11 -1.61 -8.98
N ASN A 35 -0.91 -2.17 -8.92
CA ASN A 35 -0.62 -3.53 -9.35
C ASN A 35 0.37 -4.23 -8.40
N GLN A 36 0.50 -3.75 -7.17
CA GLN A 36 1.37 -4.34 -6.16
C GLN A 36 0.53 -4.64 -4.92
N GLN A 37 0.49 -5.92 -4.54
CA GLN A 37 -0.03 -6.37 -3.26
C GLN A 37 0.65 -5.58 -2.13
N LEU A 38 -0.08 -5.30 -1.05
CA LEU A 38 0.44 -4.51 0.07
C LEU A 38 1.71 -5.15 0.63
N GLU A 39 2.68 -4.32 1.03
CA GLU A 39 3.87 -4.78 1.75
C GLU A 39 3.70 -4.48 3.23
N LEU A 40 3.25 -5.49 3.98
CA LEU A 40 3.07 -5.41 5.41
C LEU A 40 4.37 -5.82 6.11
N LYS A 41 4.91 -4.92 6.95
CA LYS A 41 6.12 -5.16 7.74
C LYS A 41 5.79 -5.89 9.05
N LEU A 42 5.32 -7.13 8.94
CA LEU A 42 5.08 -8.02 10.07
C LEU A 42 6.38 -8.74 10.45
N ALA A 43 6.59 -8.99 11.75
CA ALA A 43 7.84 -9.55 12.26
C ALA A 43 7.90 -11.08 12.14
N SER A 44 9.06 -11.65 11.82
CA SER A 44 9.31 -13.09 12.05
C SER A 44 9.24 -13.43 13.54
N GLY A 45 9.01 -14.70 13.86
CA GLY A 45 9.03 -15.22 15.22
C GLY A 45 7.80 -16.06 15.55
N THR A 46 7.54 -16.20 16.86
CA THR A 46 6.36 -16.93 17.35
C THR A 46 5.12 -16.05 17.27
N TYR A 47 4.04 -16.63 16.76
CA TYR A 47 2.73 -16.02 16.73
C TYR A 47 1.82 -16.73 17.72
N ALA A 48 1.13 -15.96 18.54
CA ALA A 48 0.02 -16.42 19.36
C ALA A 48 -1.29 -16.18 18.61
N CYS A 49 -2.09 -17.23 18.48
CA CYS A 49 -3.33 -17.24 17.73
C CYS A 49 -4.52 -17.50 18.65
N GLU A 50 -5.74 -17.47 18.11
CA GLU A 50 -6.90 -17.92 18.87
C GLU A 50 -6.77 -19.39 19.33
N ASN A 51 -7.61 -19.78 20.28
CA ASN A 51 -7.68 -21.15 20.79
C ASN A 51 -6.34 -21.67 21.38
N ARG A 52 -5.47 -20.75 21.84
CA ARG A 52 -4.13 -21.03 22.40
C ARG A 52 -3.18 -21.73 21.41
N VAL A 53 -3.44 -21.62 20.12
CA VAL A 53 -2.52 -22.12 19.09
C VAL A 53 -1.30 -21.22 19.03
N ARG A 54 -0.13 -21.83 18.86
CA ARG A 54 1.14 -21.14 18.59
C ARG A 54 1.81 -21.74 17.37
N LEU A 55 2.36 -20.88 16.53
CA LEU A 55 3.13 -21.25 15.35
C LEU A 55 4.31 -20.31 15.18
N ARG A 56 5.29 -20.68 14.35
CA ARG A 56 6.44 -19.82 14.03
C ARG A 56 6.42 -19.45 12.56
N VAL A 57 6.67 -18.18 12.27
CA VAL A 57 6.78 -17.64 10.91
C VAL A 57 8.17 -17.04 10.75
N GLU A 58 8.92 -17.51 9.77
CA GLU A 58 10.17 -16.89 9.34
C GLU A 58 9.99 -16.30 7.95
N ARG A 59 10.18 -14.99 7.80
CA ARG A 59 9.98 -14.26 6.53
C ARG A 59 11.25 -14.18 5.70
N GLU A 60 11.11 -14.31 4.39
CA GLU A 60 12.20 -14.19 3.42
C GLU A 60 12.15 -12.83 2.73
N ILE A 61 12.87 -11.85 3.30
CA ILE A 61 12.89 -10.48 2.77
C ILE A 61 13.98 -10.35 1.69
N ARG A 62 13.58 -9.95 0.48
CA ARG A 62 14.48 -9.62 -0.63
C ARG A 62 14.09 -8.26 -1.19
N ASN A 63 15.04 -7.34 -1.35
CA ASN A 63 14.78 -5.99 -1.87
C ASN A 63 13.61 -5.26 -1.16
N GLN A 64 13.52 -5.37 0.17
CA GLN A 64 12.45 -4.81 1.00
C GLN A 64 11.04 -5.40 0.75
N VAL A 65 10.94 -6.54 0.06
CA VAL A 65 9.70 -7.26 -0.19
C VAL A 65 9.80 -8.66 0.41
N ASN A 66 8.77 -9.09 1.13
CA ASN A 66 8.66 -10.46 1.59
C ASN A 66 8.28 -11.40 0.44
N SER A 67 9.21 -12.24 -0.02
CA SER A 67 8.99 -13.17 -1.14
C SER A 67 8.42 -14.53 -0.74
N GLY A 68 8.48 -14.87 0.55
CA GLY A 68 8.09 -16.19 1.04
C GLY A 68 8.19 -16.29 2.55
N ILE A 69 7.61 -17.34 3.12
CA ILE A 69 7.74 -17.65 4.54
C ILE A 69 8.05 -19.13 4.77
N ASN A 70 8.78 -19.41 5.85
CA ASN A 70 8.85 -20.75 6.44
C ASN A 70 7.94 -20.78 7.67
N LEU A 71 6.91 -21.61 7.62
CA LEU A 71 5.88 -21.77 8.63
C LEU A 71 6.10 -23.08 9.40
N ASN A 72 6.23 -23.00 10.72
CA ASN A 72 6.21 -24.18 11.59
C ASN A 72 4.88 -24.25 12.32
N TRP A 73 4.07 -25.25 11.97
CA TRP A 73 2.73 -25.46 12.52
C TRP A 73 2.41 -26.96 12.61
N ASN A 74 1.74 -27.35 13.70
CA ASN A 74 1.30 -28.73 13.92
C ASN A 74 2.41 -29.79 13.76
N GLY A 75 3.62 -29.47 14.25
CA GLY A 75 4.78 -30.37 14.19
C GLY A 75 5.49 -30.46 12.83
N ASN A 76 5.04 -29.69 11.82
CA ASN A 76 5.59 -29.71 10.47
C ASN A 76 6.15 -28.33 10.09
N SER A 77 7.02 -28.33 9.08
CA SER A 77 7.59 -27.14 8.45
C SER A 77 7.12 -27.04 7.00
N TYR A 78 6.65 -25.85 6.61
CA TYR A 78 6.12 -25.56 5.28
C TYR A 78 6.81 -24.34 4.71
N THR A 79 7.21 -24.40 3.45
CA THR A 79 7.74 -23.24 2.72
C THR A 79 6.63 -22.70 1.82
N LEU A 80 6.10 -21.52 2.17
CA LEU A 80 5.02 -20.88 1.44
C LEU A 80 5.61 -19.73 0.61
N VAL A 81 5.30 -19.71 -0.68
CA VAL A 81 5.78 -18.69 -1.62
C VAL A 81 4.73 -17.59 -1.78
N ARG A 82 5.16 -16.33 -1.88
CA ARG A 82 4.23 -15.22 -2.11
C ARG A 82 3.49 -15.42 -3.44
N ASP A 83 2.17 -15.40 -3.41
CA ASP A 83 1.34 -15.39 -4.61
C ASP A 83 1.57 -14.08 -5.39
N PRO A 84 1.95 -14.13 -6.69
CA PRO A 84 2.24 -12.94 -7.48
C PRO A 84 0.98 -12.15 -7.93
N SER A 85 -0.23 -12.58 -7.56
CA SER A 85 -1.46 -11.94 -8.02
C SER A 85 -1.56 -10.43 -7.66
N TYR A 86 -2.18 -9.67 -8.56
CA TYR A 86 -1.94 -8.23 -8.75
C TYR A 86 -2.59 -7.27 -7.74
N SER A 87 -3.36 -7.76 -6.76
CA SER A 87 -4.03 -6.89 -5.80
C SER A 87 -4.36 -7.58 -4.48
N GLY A 88 -4.15 -6.89 -3.36
CA GLY A 88 -4.68 -7.29 -2.06
C GLY A 88 -3.65 -7.32 -0.94
N LEU A 89 -3.96 -8.13 0.07
CA LEU A 89 -3.12 -8.41 1.23
C LEU A 89 -2.06 -9.46 0.90
N PRO A 90 -0.84 -9.40 1.48
CA PRO A 90 0.17 -10.44 1.30
C PRO A 90 -0.38 -11.84 1.56
N ARG A 91 -0.26 -12.70 0.55
CA ARG A 91 -0.75 -14.07 0.51
C ARG A 91 0.42 -14.96 0.12
N PHE A 92 0.61 -16.03 0.88
CA PHE A 92 1.66 -17.00 0.69
C PHE A 92 1.05 -18.39 0.62
N GLU A 93 1.53 -19.23 -0.29
CA GLU A 93 0.96 -20.54 -0.54
C GLU A 93 2.03 -21.62 -0.61
N ASP A 94 1.72 -22.79 -0.06
CA ASP A 94 2.42 -24.03 -0.37
C ASP A 94 1.47 -24.92 -1.17
N SER A 95 1.73 -25.07 -2.47
CA SER A 95 0.87 -25.82 -3.37
C SER A 95 0.84 -27.32 -3.07
N ALA A 96 1.87 -27.86 -2.42
CA ALA A 96 1.95 -29.28 -2.09
C ALA A 96 1.05 -29.63 -0.90
N SER A 97 1.10 -28.82 0.17
CA SER A 97 0.21 -29.00 1.33
C SER A 97 -1.19 -28.39 1.12
N GLY A 98 -1.31 -27.43 0.21
CA GLY A 98 -2.51 -26.63 0.04
C GLY A 98 -2.70 -25.58 1.14
N LEU A 99 -1.67 -25.27 1.92
CA LEU A 99 -1.75 -24.25 2.97
C LEU A 99 -1.62 -22.84 2.40
N VAL A 100 -2.41 -21.92 2.95
CA VAL A 100 -2.38 -20.51 2.58
C VAL A 100 -2.25 -19.65 3.82
N TRP A 101 -1.21 -18.83 3.87
CA TRP A 101 -1.00 -17.82 4.91
C TRP A 101 -1.35 -16.44 4.36
N ILE A 102 -2.18 -15.69 5.08
CA ILE A 102 -2.54 -14.32 4.71
C ILE A 102 -2.15 -13.38 5.84
N ASP A 103 -1.37 -12.36 5.49
CA ASP A 103 -1.02 -11.27 6.39
C ASP A 103 -2.08 -10.16 6.29
N LEU A 104 -2.71 -9.82 7.41
CA LEU A 104 -3.56 -8.64 7.57
C LEU A 104 -2.77 -7.56 8.33
N PRO A 105 -3.21 -6.29 8.29
CA PRO A 105 -2.46 -5.21 8.94
C PRO A 105 -2.13 -5.44 10.41
N TRP A 106 -2.99 -6.15 11.16
CA TRP A 106 -2.87 -6.29 12.63
C TRP A 106 -2.85 -7.74 13.12
N LYS A 107 -3.01 -8.70 12.21
CA LYS A 107 -3.07 -10.14 12.49
C LYS A 107 -2.74 -10.93 11.24
N SER A 108 -2.64 -12.24 11.34
CA SER A 108 -2.55 -13.15 10.20
C SER A 108 -3.45 -14.36 10.43
N LEU A 109 -3.65 -15.17 9.39
CA LEU A 109 -4.38 -16.43 9.48
C LEU A 109 -3.82 -17.48 8.52
N LEU A 110 -4.03 -18.73 8.87
CA LEU A 110 -3.72 -19.90 8.07
C LEU A 110 -5.02 -20.53 7.59
N LEU A 111 -5.12 -20.77 6.29
CA LEU A 111 -6.28 -21.38 5.63
C LEU A 111 -5.89 -22.71 5.00
N ASP A 112 -6.90 -23.56 4.85
CA ASP A 112 -6.92 -24.59 3.82
C ASP A 112 -7.22 -23.91 2.47
N GLY A 113 -6.27 -23.93 1.55
CA GLY A 113 -6.37 -23.31 0.23
C GLY A 113 -7.38 -23.96 -0.71
N LYS A 114 -7.80 -25.22 -0.45
CA LYS A 114 -8.81 -25.90 -1.27
C LYS A 114 -10.22 -25.44 -0.90
N THR A 115 -10.47 -25.28 0.40
CA THR A 115 -11.80 -24.94 0.93
C THR A 115 -11.93 -23.47 1.32
N ASN A 116 -10.82 -22.73 1.40
CA ASN A 116 -10.72 -21.39 1.99
C ASN A 116 -11.18 -21.32 3.46
N THR A 117 -11.18 -22.45 4.16
CA THR A 117 -11.59 -22.51 5.56
C THR A 117 -10.41 -22.13 6.47
N PRO A 118 -10.63 -21.29 7.50
CA PRO A 118 -9.59 -21.03 8.48
C PRO A 118 -9.21 -22.26 9.30
N LEU A 119 -7.91 -22.57 9.30
CA LEU A 119 -7.30 -23.60 10.14
C LEU A 119 -6.79 -22.99 11.45
N VAL A 120 -6.25 -21.76 11.38
CA VAL A 120 -5.79 -20.97 12.52
C VAL A 120 -6.07 -19.49 12.23
N ASN A 121 -6.62 -18.78 13.21
CA ASN A 121 -7.04 -17.37 13.08
C ASN A 121 -6.42 -16.48 14.16
N GLU A 122 -6.61 -15.17 13.99
CA GLU A 122 -6.22 -14.15 14.99
C GLU A 122 -4.75 -14.23 15.43
N CYS A 123 -3.86 -14.63 14.53
CA CYS A 123 -2.45 -14.79 14.85
C CYS A 123 -1.74 -13.44 14.94
N ARG A 124 -1.07 -13.16 16.05
CA ARG A 124 -0.28 -11.95 16.28
C ARG A 124 1.11 -12.32 16.78
N PRO A 125 2.17 -11.55 16.45
CA PRO A 125 3.48 -11.73 17.08
C PRO A 125 3.34 -11.73 18.61
N ALA A 126 3.96 -12.71 19.26
CA ALA A 126 3.89 -12.93 20.71
C ALA A 126 4.93 -12.12 21.49
#